data_AF-A0A9W9AKU3-F1
#
_entry.id   AF-A0A9W9AKU3-F1
#
_cell.length_a   1.000
_cell.length_b   1.000
_cell.length_c   1.000
_cell.angle_alpha   90.00
_cell.angle_beta   90.00
_cell.angle_gamma   90.00
#
_symmetry.space_group_name_H-M   'P 1'
#
loop_
_entity.id
_entity.type
_entity.pdbx_description
1 polymer ?
#
loop_
_entity_poly.entity_id
_entity_poly.type
_entity_poly.pdbx_seq_one_letter_code
_entity_poly.pdbx_strand_id
1 'polypeptide(L)'
;MFFVRLSSFFVALLLVCCAASARPLWSSRALKPRQSTLNVATCTDPATQLVEHDCNVALLGLGGGIAGAISTTSATSGTCTVTASAVDGGTTIDISKGRLEGHGSTNGGFDNLLTACGPSPGSMVIGGGAKPTGNIQIAISAAA
;
A
#
# COMPACT_ATOMS: atom_id res chain seq x y z
N MET A 1 58.72 9.56 66.52
CA MET A 1 57.58 10.24 65.85
C MET A 1 57.23 9.46 64.59
N PHE A 2 56.38 8.45 64.73
CA PHE A 2 55.77 7.70 63.62
C PHE A 2 54.28 7.83 63.85
N PHE A 3 53.56 8.65 63.09
CA PHE A 3 52.13 8.50 62.83
C PHE A 3 51.71 9.57 61.84
N VAL A 4 50.71 9.21 61.03
CA VAL A 4 49.97 10.08 60.10
C VAL A 4 50.69 10.33 58.77
N ARG A 5 50.35 9.51 57.76
CA ARG A 5 49.78 9.92 56.45
C ARG A 5 49.48 8.68 55.60
N LEU A 6 48.61 7.80 56.11
CA LEU A 6 48.08 6.65 55.37
C LEU A 6 46.56 6.62 55.52
N SER A 7 45.88 7.70 55.10
CA SER A 7 44.42 7.81 55.26
C SER A 7 43.78 8.75 54.23
N SER A 8 44.20 8.69 52.96
CA SER A 8 43.54 9.50 51.91
C SER A 8 43.48 8.83 50.54
N PHE A 9 43.54 7.49 50.46
CA PHE A 9 43.40 6.76 49.20
C PHE A 9 42.21 5.79 49.15
N PHE A 10 41.35 5.76 50.17
CA PHE A 10 40.26 4.76 50.26
C PHE A 10 38.84 5.30 50.12
N VAL A 11 38.65 6.60 49.83
CA VAL A 11 37.29 7.21 49.76
C VAL A 11 36.87 7.57 48.32
N ALA A 12 37.67 7.24 47.30
CA ALA A 12 37.39 7.57 45.90
C ALA A 12 36.89 6.39 45.04
N LEU A 13 36.57 5.23 45.63
CA LEU A 13 36.16 4.02 44.91
C LEU A 13 34.74 3.55 45.27
N LEU A 14 33.83 4.48 45.56
CA LEU A 14 32.46 4.15 45.98
C LEU A 14 31.42 5.11 45.39
N LEU A 15 31.59 5.45 44.10
CA LEU A 15 30.57 6.18 43.33
C LEU A 15 30.46 5.65 41.89
N VAL A 16 30.45 4.33 41.74
CA VAL A 16 30.11 3.64 40.50
C VAL A 16 29.04 2.61 40.83
N CYS A 17 27.77 3.00 40.78
CA CYS A 17 26.61 2.12 40.52
C CYS A 17 25.32 2.95 40.57
N CYS A 18 24.36 2.62 39.72
CA CYS A 18 23.00 3.20 39.60
C CYS A 18 22.80 4.38 38.62
N ALA A 19 23.33 4.25 37.40
CA ALA A 19 22.57 4.68 36.23
C ALA A 19 21.77 3.47 35.69
N ALA A 20 20.70 3.10 36.39
CA ALA A 20 19.71 2.18 35.86
C ALA A 20 19.03 2.87 34.68
N SER A 21 19.52 2.61 33.47
CA SER A 21 18.85 2.99 32.24
C SER A 21 17.54 2.21 32.17
N ALA A 22 16.46 2.85 32.62
CA ALA A 22 15.09 2.41 32.36
C ALA A 22 14.88 2.51 30.84
N ARG A 23 15.29 1.46 30.11
CA ARG A 23 14.92 1.26 28.72
C ARG A 23 13.41 1.09 28.73
N PRO A 24 12.63 2.00 28.14
CA PRO A 24 11.20 1.87 28.25
C PRO A 24 10.81 0.63 27.41
N LEU A 25 9.98 -0.24 27.99
CA LEU A 25 9.50 -1.48 27.37
C LEU A 25 8.36 -1.14 26.40
N TRP A 26 8.65 -0.36 25.36
CA TRP A 26 7.75 -0.17 24.23
C TRP A 26 7.98 -1.40 23.38
N SER A 27 7.27 -2.45 23.78
CA SER A 27 6.95 -3.62 22.98
C SER A 27 6.57 -3.11 21.60
N SER A 28 7.52 -3.19 20.67
CA SER A 28 7.28 -2.95 19.27
C SER A 28 6.40 -4.11 18.83
N ARG A 29 5.07 -3.94 18.93
CA ARG A 29 4.13 -4.80 18.21
C ARG A 29 4.59 -4.73 16.77
N ALA A 30 5.19 -5.81 16.28
CA ALA A 30 5.57 -5.93 14.89
C ALA A 30 4.29 -5.75 14.07
N LEU A 31 4.10 -4.54 13.53
CA LEU A 31 3.13 -4.26 12.50
C LEU A 31 3.51 -5.21 11.37
N LYS A 32 2.70 -6.25 11.17
CA LYS A 32 2.87 -7.19 10.07
C LYS A 32 2.80 -6.34 8.79
N PRO A 33 3.88 -6.17 8.01
CA PRO A 33 3.80 -5.35 6.81
C PRO A 33 2.86 -6.07 5.84
N ARG A 34 1.64 -5.55 5.67
CA ARG A 34 0.78 -5.95 4.56
C ARG A 34 1.25 -5.19 3.32
N GLN A 35 2.47 -5.47 2.88
CA GLN A 35 2.97 -4.96 1.61
C GLN A 35 2.45 -5.89 0.52
N SER A 36 1.23 -5.64 0.07
CA SER A 36 0.94 -5.94 -1.34
C SER A 36 1.84 -5.01 -2.13
N THR A 37 2.76 -5.55 -2.94
CA THR A 37 3.65 -4.73 -3.76
C THR A 37 2.77 -3.90 -4.69
N LEU A 38 2.80 -2.58 -4.48
CA LEU A 38 2.03 -1.64 -5.27
C LEU A 38 2.62 -1.55 -6.67
N ASN A 39 1.78 -1.20 -7.63
CA ASN A 39 2.21 -0.88 -8.99
C ASN A 39 2.93 -2.04 -9.73
N VAL A 40 2.56 -3.28 -9.41
CA VAL A 40 3.04 -4.47 -10.14
C VAL A 40 1.86 -5.06 -10.91
N ALA A 41 1.92 -4.99 -12.24
CA ALA A 41 0.91 -5.57 -13.11
C ALA A 41 1.12 -7.09 -13.25
N THR A 42 0.03 -7.83 -13.22
CA THR A 42 -0.02 -9.25 -13.58
C THR A 42 -0.94 -9.40 -14.77
N CYS A 43 -0.38 -9.71 -15.94
CA CYS A 43 -1.13 -9.91 -17.18
C CYS A 43 -1.37 -11.42 -17.36
N THR A 44 -2.60 -11.82 -17.69
CA THR A 44 -3.02 -13.22 -17.59
C THR A 44 -3.20 -13.93 -18.93
N ASP A 45 -3.79 -13.28 -19.93
CA ASP A 45 -4.13 -13.94 -21.20
C ASP A 45 -3.73 -13.08 -22.42
N PRO A 46 -2.55 -13.31 -23.02
CA PRO A 46 -2.10 -12.53 -24.17
C PRO A 46 -2.89 -12.83 -25.46
N ALA A 47 -3.67 -13.91 -25.51
CA ALA A 47 -4.48 -14.25 -26.68
C ALA A 47 -5.78 -13.43 -26.74
N THR A 48 -6.27 -12.98 -25.58
CA THR A 48 -7.42 -12.08 -25.50
C THR A 48 -6.96 -10.64 -25.77
N GLN A 49 -7.59 -10.00 -26.74
CA GLN A 49 -7.28 -8.64 -27.15
C GLN A 49 -8.43 -7.71 -26.78
N LEU A 50 -8.22 -6.91 -25.73
CA LEU A 50 -9.11 -5.85 -25.28
C LEU A 50 -8.87 -4.59 -26.09
N VAL A 51 -9.93 -3.86 -26.41
CA VAL A 51 -9.81 -2.54 -27.05
C VAL A 51 -9.55 -1.50 -25.96
N GLU A 52 -8.45 -0.76 -26.09
CA GLU A 52 -8.05 0.25 -25.11
C GLU A 52 -9.14 1.32 -24.90
N HIS A 53 -9.78 1.78 -25.99
CA HIS A 53 -10.89 2.72 -25.93
C HIS A 53 -12.04 2.19 -25.07
N ASP A 54 -12.37 0.91 -25.22
CA ASP A 54 -13.42 0.25 -24.43
C ASP A 54 -13.05 0.20 -22.95
N CYS A 55 -11.79 -0.13 -22.63
CA CYS A 55 -11.32 -0.13 -21.24
C CYS A 55 -11.35 1.28 -20.62
N ASN A 56 -11.00 2.32 -21.37
CA ASN A 56 -11.08 3.71 -20.91
C ASN A 56 -12.53 4.12 -20.63
N VAL A 57 -13.47 3.77 -21.53
CA VAL A 57 -14.90 4.06 -21.32
C VAL A 57 -15.46 3.26 -20.14
N ALA A 58 -15.06 2.00 -19.99
CA ALA A 58 -15.43 1.18 -18.84
C ALA A 58 -14.91 1.79 -17.52
N LEU A 59 -13.67 2.30 -17.49
CA LEU A 59 -13.15 3.03 -16.33
C LEU A 59 -13.98 4.28 -16.00
N LEU A 60 -14.42 5.03 -17.01
CA LEU A 60 -15.32 6.17 -16.81
C LEU A 60 -16.67 5.75 -16.20
N GLY A 61 -17.12 4.53 -16.48
CA GLY A 61 -18.31 3.92 -15.89
C GLY A 61 -18.20 3.68 -14.38
N LEU A 62 -16.99 3.60 -13.81
CA LEU A 62 -16.79 3.57 -12.36
C LEU A 62 -17.03 4.94 -11.68
N GLY A 63 -17.21 6.01 -12.46
CA GLY A 63 -17.59 7.34 -11.98
C GLY A 63 -16.41 8.28 -11.66
N GLY A 64 -16.68 9.32 -10.87
CA GLY A 64 -15.70 10.35 -10.46
C GLY A 64 -14.68 9.90 -9.41
N GLY A 65 -14.67 8.62 -9.08
CA GLY A 65 -13.91 8.03 -7.98
C GLY A 65 -14.71 6.94 -7.29
N ILE A 66 -14.06 6.22 -6.38
CA ILE A 66 -14.64 5.12 -5.61
C ILE A 66 -14.66 5.55 -4.14
N ALA A 67 -15.85 5.70 -3.55
CA ALA A 67 -16.01 6.11 -2.17
C ALA A 67 -16.95 5.16 -1.39
N GLY A 68 -16.65 4.94 -0.11
CA GLY A 68 -17.41 4.09 0.80
C GLY A 68 -16.74 2.74 1.09
N ALA A 69 -17.38 1.94 1.93
CA ALA A 69 -16.97 0.57 2.21
C ALA A 69 -17.39 -0.33 1.03
N ILE A 70 -16.56 -0.37 -0.01
CA ILE A 70 -16.77 -1.24 -1.15
C ILE A 70 -16.09 -2.59 -0.93
N SER A 71 -16.74 -3.67 -1.39
CA SER A 71 -16.04 -4.93 -1.62
C SER A 71 -15.48 -4.94 -3.04
N THR A 72 -16.35 -4.66 -4.01
CA THR A 72 -16.05 -4.69 -5.45
C THR A 72 -16.98 -3.73 -6.17
N THR A 73 -16.48 -3.03 -7.17
CA THR A 73 -17.27 -2.27 -8.15
C THR A 73 -16.73 -2.56 -9.55
N SER A 74 -17.60 -2.60 -10.54
CA SER A 74 -17.21 -2.92 -11.91
C SER A 74 -18.05 -2.14 -12.91
N ALA A 75 -17.44 -1.84 -14.05
CA ALA A 75 -18.13 -1.26 -15.19
C ALA A 75 -17.59 -1.90 -16.47
N THR A 76 -18.46 -2.00 -17.47
CA THR A 76 -18.18 -2.69 -18.73
C THR A 76 -18.52 -1.77 -19.88
N SER A 77 -17.67 -1.79 -20.91
CA SER A 77 -17.90 -1.14 -22.18
C SER A 77 -17.30 -1.98 -23.28
N GLY A 78 -18.05 -2.23 -24.36
CA GLY A 78 -17.58 -3.01 -25.51
C GLY A 78 -16.92 -4.33 -25.11
N THR A 79 -15.62 -4.46 -25.41
CA THR A 79 -14.81 -5.66 -25.16
C THR A 79 -14.20 -5.74 -23.76
N CYS A 80 -14.34 -4.71 -22.92
CA CYS A 80 -13.57 -4.58 -21.68
C CYS A 80 -14.45 -4.37 -20.45
N THR A 81 -14.15 -5.12 -19.39
CA THR A 81 -14.67 -4.89 -18.03
C THR A 81 -13.55 -4.42 -17.14
N VAL A 82 -13.76 -3.30 -16.46
CA VAL A 82 -12.87 -2.79 -15.42
C VAL A 82 -13.50 -3.07 -14.07
N THR A 83 -12.76 -3.78 -13.22
CA THR A 83 -13.19 -4.11 -11.86
C THR A 83 -12.22 -3.49 -10.86
N ALA A 84 -12.75 -2.86 -9.82
CA ALA A 84 -11.99 -2.35 -8.70
C ALA A 84 -12.49 -3.00 -7.40
N SER A 85 -11.58 -3.63 -6.68
CA SER A 85 -11.89 -4.41 -5.47
C SER A 85 -11.04 -3.92 -4.30
N ALA A 86 -11.64 -3.81 -3.12
CA ALA A 86 -10.84 -3.56 -1.91
C ALA A 86 -9.96 -4.78 -1.63
N VAL A 87 -8.64 -4.57 -1.53
CA VAL A 87 -7.69 -5.67 -1.18
C VAL A 87 -7.97 -6.17 0.23
N ASP A 88 -8.36 -5.23 1.11
CA ASP A 88 -8.68 -5.46 2.50
C ASP A 88 -10.17 -5.15 2.66
N GLY A 89 -11.01 -6.15 2.37
CA GLY A 89 -12.47 -6.01 2.46
C GLY A 89 -12.93 -5.38 3.77
N GLY A 90 -13.96 -4.54 3.70
CA GLY A 90 -14.51 -3.82 4.87
C GLY A 90 -13.76 -2.55 5.25
N THR A 91 -12.68 -2.18 4.54
CA THR A 91 -12.08 -0.84 4.66
C THR A 91 -12.90 0.18 3.87
N THR A 92 -13.15 1.34 4.47
CA THR A 92 -13.69 2.49 3.73
C THR A 92 -12.64 2.93 2.72
N ILE A 93 -12.98 2.84 1.44
CA ILE A 93 -12.19 3.34 0.32
C ILE A 93 -12.74 4.71 -0.08
N ASP A 94 -11.87 5.62 -0.42
CA ASP A 94 -12.06 6.95 -0.97
C ASP A 94 -10.88 7.23 -1.91
N ILE A 95 -11.08 6.89 -3.18
CA ILE A 95 -10.13 7.09 -4.27
C ILE A 95 -10.76 8.07 -5.25
N SER A 96 -10.11 9.22 -5.42
CA SER A 96 -10.50 10.16 -6.47
C SER A 96 -10.19 9.61 -7.86
N LYS A 97 -10.95 10.04 -8.88
CA LYS A 97 -10.72 9.66 -10.28
C LYS A 97 -9.27 9.84 -10.74
N GLY A 98 -8.65 10.98 -10.46
CA GLY A 98 -7.25 11.23 -10.88
C GLY A 98 -6.26 10.23 -10.27
N ARG A 99 -6.57 9.66 -9.10
CA ARG A 99 -5.77 8.59 -8.48
C ARG A 99 -6.08 7.23 -9.08
N LEU A 100 -7.35 6.96 -9.41
CA LEU A 100 -7.79 5.73 -10.06
C LEU A 100 -7.15 5.57 -11.45
N GLU A 101 -7.17 6.64 -12.25
CA GLU A 101 -6.47 6.70 -13.53
C GLU A 101 -4.96 6.59 -13.34
N GLY A 102 -4.43 7.29 -12.34
CA GLY A 102 -3.08 7.12 -11.82
C GLY A 102 -1.97 7.46 -12.81
N HIS A 103 -2.22 8.38 -13.75
CA HIS A 103 -1.26 8.91 -14.73
C HIS A 103 0.15 9.09 -14.14
N GLY A 104 1.07 8.16 -14.44
CA GLY A 104 2.45 8.18 -13.96
C GLY A 104 2.65 8.08 -12.43
N SER A 105 1.65 7.61 -11.68
CA SER A 105 1.75 7.51 -10.22
C SER A 105 2.65 6.36 -9.78
N THR A 106 3.55 6.62 -8.85
CA THR A 106 4.34 5.57 -8.18
C THR A 106 3.49 4.63 -7.32
N ASN A 107 2.26 5.02 -6.99
CA ASN A 107 1.32 4.19 -6.24
C ASN A 107 0.50 3.25 -7.14
N GLY A 108 0.74 3.27 -8.45
CA GLY A 108 -0.07 2.54 -9.43
C GLY A 108 -1.24 3.36 -9.97
N GLY A 109 -1.85 2.82 -11.02
CA GLY A 109 -2.88 3.48 -11.80
C GLY A 109 -3.47 2.52 -12.81
N PHE A 110 -4.68 2.80 -13.27
CA PHE A 110 -5.22 2.14 -14.44
C PHE A 110 -4.31 2.34 -15.67
N ASP A 111 -3.73 3.53 -15.85
CA ASP A 111 -2.78 3.83 -16.92
C ASP A 111 -1.51 2.96 -16.86
N ASN A 112 -0.98 2.75 -15.65
CA ASN A 112 0.18 1.87 -15.46
C ASN A 112 -0.16 0.40 -15.78
N LEU A 113 -1.40 -0.03 -15.50
CA LEU A 113 -1.87 -1.37 -15.85
C LEU A 113 -1.98 -1.54 -17.37
N LEU A 114 -2.56 -0.56 -18.07
CA LEU A 114 -2.63 -0.55 -19.54
C LEU A 114 -1.25 -0.49 -20.17
N THR A 115 -0.34 0.33 -19.64
CA THR A 115 1.04 0.43 -20.13
C THR A 115 1.78 -0.91 -19.97
N ALA A 116 1.53 -1.64 -18.89
CA ALA A 116 2.21 -2.90 -18.61
C ALA A 116 1.61 -4.10 -19.37
N CYS A 117 0.28 -4.19 -19.47
CA CYS A 117 -0.40 -5.33 -20.08
C CYS A 117 -0.84 -5.09 -21.54
N GLY A 118 -0.81 -3.84 -22.01
CA GLY A 118 -1.31 -3.45 -23.32
C GLY A 118 -2.76 -3.93 -23.51
N PRO A 119 -3.08 -4.58 -24.65
CA PRO A 119 -4.43 -5.08 -24.91
C PRO A 119 -4.77 -6.37 -24.13
N SER A 120 -3.89 -6.88 -23.28
CA SER A 120 -4.14 -8.16 -22.58
C SER A 120 -4.89 -7.92 -21.25
N PRO A 121 -5.79 -8.81 -20.84
CA PRO A 121 -6.32 -8.86 -19.48
C PRO A 121 -5.21 -8.90 -18.44
N GLY A 122 -5.48 -8.27 -17.29
CA GLY A 122 -4.53 -8.21 -16.20
C GLY A 122 -5.07 -7.49 -14.98
N SER A 123 -4.26 -7.45 -13.93
CA SER A 123 -4.60 -6.71 -12.71
C SER A 123 -3.38 -6.11 -12.02
N MET A 124 -3.63 -5.11 -11.19
CA MET A 124 -2.61 -4.40 -10.42
C MET A 124 -3.20 -3.91 -9.10
N VAL A 125 -2.39 -3.92 -8.04
CA VAL A 125 -2.76 -3.27 -6.78
C VAL A 125 -2.28 -1.83 -6.77
N ILE A 126 -3.22 -0.92 -6.49
CA ILE A 126 -3.02 0.52 -6.41
C ILE A 126 -3.12 0.97 -4.96
N GLY A 127 -2.18 1.81 -4.54
CA GLY A 127 -2.07 2.31 -3.19
C GLY A 127 -2.87 3.57 -2.93
N GLY A 128 -3.40 3.68 -1.71
CA GLY A 128 -3.84 4.95 -1.14
C GLY A 128 -5.32 5.27 -1.27
N GLY A 129 -6.18 4.26 -1.20
CA GLY A 129 -7.62 4.47 -1.16
C GLY A 129 -8.22 4.83 0.19
N ALA A 130 -7.48 4.83 1.29
CA ALA A 130 -7.81 5.66 2.44
C ALA A 130 -6.55 5.82 3.30
N LYS A 131 -6.47 6.91 4.06
CA LYS A 131 -5.42 7.05 5.09
C LYS A 131 -5.90 6.34 6.38
N PRO A 132 -5.11 5.44 6.99
CA PRO A 132 -3.77 4.96 6.60
C PRO A 132 -3.77 3.63 5.80
N THR A 133 -4.93 3.08 5.46
CA THR A 133 -5.14 1.78 4.79
C THR A 133 -6.20 1.90 3.70
N GLY A 134 -6.15 1.10 2.64
CA GLY A 134 -7.23 1.08 1.65
C GLY A 134 -6.72 0.85 0.23
N ASN A 135 -5.86 -0.14 0.04
CA ASN A 135 -5.41 -0.49 -1.31
C ASN A 135 -6.59 -1.10 -2.08
N ILE A 136 -6.62 -0.83 -3.37
CA ILE A 136 -7.56 -1.49 -4.28
C ILE A 136 -6.79 -2.31 -5.31
N GLN A 137 -7.38 -3.40 -5.74
CA GLN A 137 -6.95 -4.11 -6.94
C GLN A 137 -7.81 -3.63 -8.09
N ILE A 138 -7.19 -3.10 -9.13
CA ILE A 138 -7.85 -2.87 -10.42
C ILE A 138 -7.53 -4.03 -11.33
N ALA A 139 -8.54 -4.53 -12.03
CA ALA A 139 -8.42 -5.56 -13.03
C ALA A 139 -9.14 -5.15 -14.32
N ILE A 140 -8.56 -5.53 -15.46
CA ILE A 140 -9.15 -5.45 -16.78
C ILE A 140 -9.34 -6.88 -17.31
N SER A 141 -10.53 -7.18 -17.81
CA SER A 141 -10.86 -8.48 -18.38
C SER A 141 -11.76 -8.32 -19.60
N ALA A 142 -11.89 -9.40 -20.39
CA ALA A 142 -12.90 -9.45 -21.44
C ALA A 142 -14.29 -9.20 -20.83
N ALA A 143 -15.11 -8.44 -21.55
CA ALA A 143 -16.53 -8.35 -21.26
C ALA A 143 -17.19 -9.73 -21.39
N ALA A 144 -18.06 -10.05 -20.44
CA ALA A 144 -18.86 -11.28 -20.43
C ALA A 144 -20.13 -11.12 -21.30
#